data_AF-A0A259DUL6-F1
#
_entry.id   AF-A0A259DUL6-F1
#
_cell.length_a   1.000
_cell.length_b   1.000
_cell.length_c   1.000
_cell.angle_alpha   90.00
_cell.angle_beta   90.00
_cell.angle_gamma   90.00
#
_symmetry.space_group_name_H-M   'P 1'
#
loop_
_entity.id
_entity.type
_entity.pdbx_description
1 polymer ?
#
loop_
_entity_poly.entity_id
_entity_poly.type
_entity_poly.pdbx_seq_one_letter_code
_entity_poly.pdbx_strand_id
1 'polypeptide(L)' 'DGHCAYGVAKGGKVPANPTLWRIIDGKLYLNITKSVVGFWEEDIPGNLAISEGNWPGLESEAASTDVIPNFASSAPVQN' A
#
# COMPACT_ATOMS: atom_id res chain seq x y z
N ASP A 1 4.52 -9.90 1.11
CA ASP A 1 3.48 -9.08 1.77
C ASP A 1 3.22 -7.85 0.89
N GLY A 2 1.98 -7.31 0.92
CA GLY A 2 1.59 -6.18 0.08
C GLY A 2 1.15 -5.00 0.94
N HIS A 3 1.87 -3.89 0.85
CA HIS A 3 1.66 -2.70 1.68
C HIS A 3 1.11 -1.52 0.88
N CYS A 4 0.27 -0.72 1.53
CA CYS A 4 -0.27 0.49 0.93
C CYS A 4 0.87 1.47 0.61
N ALA A 5 1.03 1.84 -0.66
CA ALA A 5 2.08 2.75 -1.13
C ALA A 5 1.99 4.11 -0.43
N TYR A 6 0.78 4.65 -0.24
CA TYR A 6 0.58 5.87 0.55
C TYR A 6 0.87 5.68 2.04
N GLY A 7 0.60 4.48 2.59
CA GLY A 7 0.95 4.15 3.97
C GLY A 7 2.46 4.24 4.20
N VAL A 8 3.24 3.67 3.27
CA VAL A 8 4.70 3.75 3.29
C VAL A 8 5.17 5.20 3.17
N ALA A 9 4.54 6.01 2.30
CA ALA A 9 4.84 7.44 2.18
C ALA A 9 4.58 8.20 3.50
N LYS A 10 3.64 7.73 4.32
CA LYS A 10 3.35 8.29 5.67
C LYS A 10 4.14 7.62 6.79
N GLY A 11 5.10 6.75 6.47
CA GLY A 11 5.97 6.13 7.47
C GLY A 11 5.36 4.90 8.14
N GLY A 12 4.43 4.18 7.51
CA GLY A 12 3.77 3.02 8.11
C GLY A 12 3.58 1.84 7.16
N LYS A 13 3.50 0.63 7.73
CA LYS A 13 3.19 -0.61 7.00
C LYS A 13 1.76 -1.05 7.30
N VAL A 14 0.83 -0.62 6.45
CA VAL A 14 -0.59 -1.01 6.51
C VAL A 14 -0.94 -1.90 5.32
N PRO A 15 -1.88 -2.84 5.47
CA PRO A 15 -2.26 -3.75 4.39
C PRO A 15 -2.80 -2.98 3.17
N ALA A 16 -2.63 -3.55 2.00
CA ALA A 16 -3.10 -2.98 0.75
C ALA A 16 -4.26 -3.77 0.15
N ASN A 17 -5.22 -3.08 -0.45
CA ASN A 17 -6.32 -3.70 -1.15
C ASN A 17 -5.85 -4.16 -2.54
N PRO A 18 -5.94 -5.46 -2.87
CA PRO A 18 -5.47 -6.00 -4.15
C PRO A 18 -6.26 -5.52 -5.36
N THR A 19 -7.39 -4.83 -5.17
CA THR A 19 -8.20 -4.24 -6.24
C THR A 19 -7.91 -2.76 -6.49
N LEU A 20 -7.13 -2.12 -5.62
CA LEU A 20 -6.81 -0.70 -5.69
C LEU A 20 -5.35 -0.50 -6.06
N TRP A 21 -5.05 -0.75 -7.33
CA TRP A 21 -3.67 -0.76 -7.84
C TRP A 21 -3.46 0.13 -9.07
N ARG A 22 -2.18 0.45 -9.29
CA ARG A 22 -1.63 1.05 -10.51
C ARG A 22 -0.31 0.37 -10.85
N ILE A 23 0.01 0.31 -12.14
CA ILE A 23 1.34 -0.05 -12.60
C ILE A 23 1.99 1.20 -13.14
N ILE A 24 3.16 1.55 -12.62
CA ILE A 24 3.94 2.72 -13.04
C ILE A 24 5.37 2.25 -13.26
N ASP A 25 5.90 2.50 -14.45
CA ASP A 25 7.25 2.06 -14.86
C ASP A 25 7.51 0.56 -14.61
N GLY A 26 6.48 -0.26 -14.86
CA GLY A 26 6.54 -1.72 -14.67
C GLY A 26 6.48 -2.19 -13.22
N LYS A 27 6.36 -1.28 -12.24
CA LYS A 27 6.21 -1.60 -10.82
C LYS A 27 4.72 -1.54 -10.41
N LEU A 28 4.28 -2.52 -9.63
CA LEU A 28 2.93 -2.59 -9.07
C LEU A 28 2.86 -1.77 -7.77
N TYR A 29 1.91 -0.84 -7.71
CA TYR A 29 1.61 -0.04 -6.53
C TYR A 29 0.18 -0.33 -6.06
N LEU A 30 0.02 -0.58 -4.76
CA LEU A 30 -1.26 -0.92 -4.13
C LEU A 30 -1.64 0.16 -3.11
N ASN A 31 -2.93 0.37 -2.88
CA ASN A 31 -3.45 1.28 -1.87
C ASN A 31 -4.56 0.61 -1.04
N ILE A 32 -4.87 1.15 0.14
CA ILE A 32 -5.78 0.51 1.11
C ILE A 32 -7.27 0.82 0.89
N THR A 33 -7.62 2.08 0.61
CA THR A 33 -9.01 2.52 0.41
C THR A 33 -9.11 3.46 -0.79
N LYS A 34 -10.32 3.64 -1.33
CA LYS A 34 -10.56 4.55 -2.48
C LYS A 34 -10.16 6.00 -2.16
N SER A 35 -10.41 6.47 -0.93
CA SER A 35 -10.01 7.81 -0.52
C SER A 35 -8.48 7.96 -0.47
N VAL A 36 -7.77 6.92 0.00
CA VAL A 36 -6.31 6.91 0.02
C VAL A 36 -5.74 6.86 -1.40
N VAL A 37 -6.37 6.15 -2.34
CA VAL A 37 -6.02 6.24 -3.77
C VAL A 37 -6.09 7.69 -4.24
N GLY A 38 -7.17 8.41 -3.92
CA GLY A 38 -7.31 9.83 -4.27
C GLY A 38 -6.14 10.69 -3.76
N PHE A 39 -5.82 10.60 -2.47
CA PHE A 39 -4.69 11.35 -1.88
C PHE A 39 -3.34 10.95 -2.47
N TRP A 40 -3.16 9.68 -2.81
CA TRP A 40 -1.93 9.21 -3.43
C TRP A 40 -1.78 9.71 -4.87
N GLU A 41 -2.89 9.75 -5.62
CA GLU A 41 -2.94 10.21 -7.00
C GLU A 41 -2.76 11.73 -7.17
N GLU A 42 -2.96 12.52 -6.12
CA GLU A 42 -2.71 13.98 -6.12
C GLU A 42 -1.25 14.33 -6.42
N ASP A 43 -0.30 13.51 -5.96
CA ASP A 43 1.12 13.66 -6.24
C ASP A 43 1.81 12.29 -6.26
N ILE A 44 1.61 11.55 -7.34
CA ILE A 44 2.20 10.22 -7.48
C ILE A 44 3.75 10.28 -7.42
N PRO A 45 4.44 11.13 -8.21
CA PRO A 45 5.90 11.16 -8.19
C PRO A 45 6.48 11.50 -6.81
N GLY A 46 5.89 12.48 -6.11
CA GLY A 46 6.31 12.84 -4.75
C GLY A 46 6.05 11.74 -3.74
N ASN A 47 4.87 11.12 -3.78
CA ASN A 47 4.56 9.99 -2.90
C ASN A 47 5.48 8.79 -3.16
N LEU A 48 5.86 8.51 -4.41
CA LEU A 48 6.82 7.46 -4.74
C LEU A 48 8.20 7.75 -4.16
N ALA A 49 8.72 8.97 -4.35
CA ALA A 49 10.01 9.36 -3.80
C ALA A 49 10.06 9.25 -2.27
N ILE A 50 9.00 9.68 -1.59
CA ILE A 50 8.90 9.58 -0.12
C ILE A 50 8.82 8.10 0.31
N SER A 51 8.01 7.29 -0.37
CA SER A 51 7.91 5.86 -0.06
C SER A 51 9.23 5.12 -0.23
N GLU A 52 9.95 5.38 -1.33
CA GLU A 52 11.27 4.79 -1.58
C GLU A 52 12.29 5.23 -0.53
N GLY A 53 12.23 6.49 -0.07
CA GLY A 53 13.07 6.99 1.01
C GLY A 53 12.76 6.39 2.40
N ASN A 54 11.48 6.13 2.68
CA ASN A 54 11.05 5.54 3.95
C ASN A 54 11.27 4.03 4.02
N TRP A 55 11.21 3.34 2.88
CA TRP A 55 11.23 1.87 2.82
C TRP A 55 12.40 1.22 3.58
N PRO A 56 13.67 1.68 3.46
CA PRO A 56 14.79 1.07 4.17
C PRO A 56 14.65 1.06 5.71
N GLY A 57 13.93 2.02 6.28
CA GLY A 57 13.65 2.07 7.73
C GLY A 57 12.46 1.21 8.15
N LEU A 58 11.50 1.00 7.25
CA LEU A 58 10.26 0.27 7.53
C LEU A 58 10.38 -1.23 7.22
N GLU A 59 11.27 -1.63 6.33
CA GLU A 59 11.36 -3.00 5.83
C GLU A 59 11.44 -4.03 6.97
N SER A 60 12.29 -3.76 7.97
CA SER A 60 12.47 -4.61 9.15
C SER A 60 11.37 -4.49 10.22
N GLU A 61 10.50 -3.48 10.14
CA GLU A 61 9.44 -3.28 11.13
C GLU A 61 8.27 -4.22 10.91
N ALA A 62 7.55 -4.54 12.00
CA ALA A 62 6.33 -5.33 11.92
C ALA A 62 5.25 -4.56 11.12
N ALA A 63 4.57 -5.25 10.21
CA ALA A 63 3.40 -4.70 9.53
C ALA A 63 2.19 -4.67 10.47
N SER A 64 1.26 -3.75 10.24
CA SER A 64 -0.04 -3.76 10.91
C SER A 64 -0.78 -5.08 10.65
N THR A 65 -1.44 -5.59 11.69
CA THR A 65 -2.32 -6.76 11.64
C THR A 65 -3.78 -6.39 11.38
N ASP A 66 -4.06 -5.13 11.05
CA ASP A 66 -5.41 -4.66 10.75
C ASP A 66 -5.97 -5.34 9.50
N VAL A 67 -7.29 -5.42 9.42
CA VAL A 67 -7.98 -5.90 8.21
C VAL A 67 -8.15 -4.78 7.20
N ILE A 68 -8.15 -5.12 5.92
CA ILE A 68 -8.43 -4.17 4.85
C ILE A 68 -9.91 -3.74 4.96
N PRO A 69 -10.21 -2.44 5.14
CA PRO A 69 -11.58 -1.99 5.28
C PRO A 69 -12.43 -2.32 4.04
N ASN A 70 -13.62 -2.87 4.25
CA ASN A 70 -14.59 -3.20 3.20
C ASN A 70 -14.04 -4.13 2.10
N PHE A 71 -13.08 -4.99 2.45
CA PHE A 71 -12.54 -6.00 1.54
C PHE A 71 -12.61 -7.38 2.19
N ALA A 72 -13.12 -8.35 1.44
CA ALA A 72 -13.06 -9.76 1.79
C ALA A 72 -12.53 -10.52 0.57
N SER A 73 -11.54 -11.38 0.79
CA SER A 73 -11.08 -12.29 -0.25
C SER A 73 -12.11 -13.41 -0.43
N SER A 74 -12.51 -13.68 -1.67
CA SER A 74 -13.28 -14.88 -2.02
C SER A 74 -12.40 -16.13 -2.15
N ALA A 75 -11.07 -15.98 -2.11
CA ALA A 75 -10.15 -17.10 -2.15
C ALA A 75 -10.25 -17.91 -0.84
N PRO A 76 -10.26 -19.25 -0.90
CA PRO A 76 -10.21 -20.07 0.30
C PRO A 76 -8.94 -19.72 1.07
N VAL A 77 -9.08 -19.49 2.38
CA VAL A 77 -7.98 -19.17 3.31
C VAL A 77 -7.05 -20.37 3.59
N GLN A 78 -7.15 -21.44 2.82
CA GLN A 78 -6.43 -22.68 3.07
C GLN A 78 -5.12 -22.69 2.27
N ASN A 79 -4.01 -22.52 2.99
CA ASN A 79 -2.68 -22.94 2.55
C ASN A 79 -2.33 -24.27 3.23
#